data_AF-A0A2R6BWI6-F1
#
_entry.id   AF-A0A2R6BWI6-F1
#
_cell.length_a   1.000
_cell.length_b   1.000
_cell.length_c   1.000
_cell.angle_alpha   90.00
_cell.angle_beta   90.00
_cell.angle_gamma   90.00
#
_symmetry.space_group_name_H-M   'P 1'
#
loop_
_entity.id
_entity.type
_entity.pdbx_description
1 polymer ?
#
loop_
_entity_poly.entity_id
_entity_poly.type
_entity_poly.pdbx_seq_one_letter_code
_entity_poly.pdbx_strand_id
1 'polypeptide(L)'
;MLEQLAVSGTLGLIVFLLGVIILWMIVSLPVYFASKVVKAGRSTMGGAMIATLVGPIVYFLVYAVVSFILGAIGVHTLALAVAFLLAFLAWIGVYKAVFNTGWLGAFGIAILAAVVYLILNAIFFTLFRVSFPGGRFLPIHFFGVGVI
;
A
#
# COMPACT_ATOMS: atom_id res chain seq x y z
N MET A 1 -34.07 16.11 7.14
CA MET A 1 -33.34 17.40 7.29
C MET A 1 -32.68 17.53 8.67
N LEU A 2 -33.31 17.07 9.77
CA LEU A 2 -32.68 17.00 11.10
C LEU A 2 -31.66 15.85 11.26
N GLU A 3 -31.80 14.74 10.51
CA GLU A 3 -30.80 13.65 10.48
C GLU A 3 -29.48 14.03 9.82
N GLN A 4 -29.47 15.07 8.97
CA GLN A 4 -28.25 15.64 8.38
C GLN A 4 -27.58 16.67 9.29
N LEU A 5 -28.26 17.13 10.36
CA LEU A 5 -27.76 18.13 11.31
C LEU A 5 -27.20 17.49 12.60
N ALA A 6 -27.45 16.21 12.86
CA ALA A 6 -27.13 15.52 14.12
C ALA A 6 -25.73 14.90 14.17
N VAL A 7 -25.00 14.88 13.06
CA VAL A 7 -23.55 14.67 13.10
C VAL A 7 -22.93 16.05 13.23
N SER A 8 -22.89 16.57 14.47
CA SER A 8 -22.17 17.81 14.78
C SER A 8 -20.77 17.73 14.16
N GLY A 9 -20.19 18.86 13.70
CA GLY A 9 -18.89 18.86 13.01
C GLY A 9 -17.82 18.00 13.71
N THR A 10 -17.86 17.96 15.04
CA THR A 10 -17.03 17.08 15.89
C THR A 10 -17.37 15.59 15.76
N LEU A 11 -18.65 15.20 15.87
CA LEU A 11 -19.07 13.79 15.70
C LEU A 11 -18.75 13.28 14.29
N GLY A 12 -18.90 14.13 13.26
CA GLY A 12 -18.61 13.76 11.88
C GLY A 12 -17.13 13.56 11.64
N LEU A 13 -16.31 14.42 12.21
CA LEU A 13 -14.86 14.26 12.19
C LEU A 13 -14.44 12.96 12.88
N ILE A 14 -15.01 12.63 14.04
CA ILE A 14 -14.70 11.38 14.76
C ILE A 14 -15.04 10.16 13.91
N VAL A 15 -16.26 10.10 13.36
CA VAL A 15 -16.69 8.98 12.51
C VAL A 15 -15.80 8.84 11.27
N PHE A 16 -15.46 9.96 10.64
CA PHE A 16 -14.55 9.98 9.48
C PHE A 16 -13.16 9.45 9.84
N LEU A 17 -12.55 9.95 10.92
CA LEU A 17 -11.21 9.53 11.36
C LEU A 17 -11.19 8.04 11.73
N LEU A 18 -12.22 7.55 12.44
CA LEU A 18 -12.35 6.12 12.74
C LEU A 18 -12.47 5.29 11.47
N GLY A 19 -13.28 5.74 10.50
CA GLY A 19 -13.41 5.08 9.19
C GLY A 19 -12.07 5.00 8.44
N VAL A 20 -11.28 6.08 8.44
CA VAL A 20 -9.94 6.10 7.82
C VAL A 20 -8.98 5.15 8.52
N ILE A 21 -8.97 5.12 9.86
CA ILE A 21 -8.10 4.22 10.63
C ILE A 21 -8.49 2.75 10.39
N ILE A 22 -9.78 2.43 10.40
CA ILE A 22 -10.27 1.07 10.14
C ILE A 22 -9.91 0.65 8.71
N LEU A 23 -10.13 1.51 7.73
CA LEU A 23 -9.76 1.23 6.34
C LEU A 23 -8.25 1.00 6.18
N TRP A 24 -7.43 1.85 6.81
CA TRP A 24 -5.98 1.70 6.79
C TRP A 24 -5.52 0.39 7.45
N MET A 25 -6.17 -0.01 8.55
CA MET A 25 -5.94 -1.31 9.17
C MET A 25 -6.29 -2.46 8.21
N ILE A 26 -7.44 -2.40 7.53
CA ILE A 26 -7.85 -3.43 6.55
C ILE A 26 -6.83 -3.51 5.41
N VAL A 27 -6.46 -2.39 4.80
CA VAL A 27 -5.47 -2.34 3.70
C VAL A 27 -4.08 -2.83 4.14
N SER A 28 -3.79 -2.84 5.44
CA SER A 28 -2.53 -3.37 5.99
C SER A 28 -2.51 -4.88 6.20
N LEU A 29 -3.66 -5.57 6.10
CA LEU A 29 -3.76 -7.02 6.28
C LEU A 29 -2.85 -7.84 5.34
N PRO A 30 -2.74 -7.54 4.03
CA PRO A 30 -1.86 -8.30 3.15
C PRO A 30 -0.39 -8.28 3.61
N VAL A 31 0.10 -7.09 4.00
CA VAL A 31 1.46 -6.91 4.52
C VAL A 31 1.63 -7.58 5.88
N TYR A 32 0.61 -7.54 6.73
CA TYR A 32 0.61 -8.23 8.01
C TYR A 32 0.77 -9.75 7.84
N PHE A 33 -0.06 -10.39 7.02
CA PHE A 33 0.04 -11.83 6.79
C PHE A 33 1.33 -12.21 6.07
N ALA A 34 1.74 -11.45 5.06
CA ALA A 34 3.01 -11.69 4.36
C ALA A 34 4.22 -11.62 5.29
N SER A 35 4.28 -10.58 6.13
CA SER A 35 5.35 -10.45 7.13
C SER A 35 5.32 -11.54 8.19
N LYS A 36 4.14 -12.05 8.56
CA LYS A 36 4.01 -13.19 9.50
C LYS A 36 4.64 -14.45 8.91
N VAL A 37 4.42 -14.72 7.63
CA VAL A 37 5.02 -15.86 6.93
C VAL A 37 6.55 -15.70 6.89
N VAL A 38 7.05 -14.55 6.44
CA VAL A 38 8.51 -14.32 6.31
C VAL A 38 9.23 -14.29 7.66
N LYS A 39 8.57 -13.81 8.72
CA LYS A 39 9.17 -13.71 10.07
C LYS A 39 8.82 -14.86 11.02
N ALA A 40 8.27 -15.97 10.51
CA ALA A 40 7.84 -17.09 11.35
C ALA A 40 6.96 -16.64 12.55
N GLY A 41 6.01 -15.76 12.29
CA GLY A 41 5.04 -15.30 13.28
C GLY A 41 5.43 -14.08 14.12
N ARG A 42 6.67 -13.57 14.02
CA ARG A 42 7.18 -12.50 14.90
C ARG A 42 6.78 -11.06 14.52
N SER A 43 6.10 -10.85 13.39
CA SER A 43 5.65 -9.50 12.99
C SER A 43 4.37 -9.08 13.72
N THR A 44 4.10 -7.77 13.80
CA THR A 44 2.92 -7.20 14.45
C THR A 44 2.06 -6.44 13.45
N MET A 45 0.77 -6.27 13.77
CA MET A 45 -0.14 -5.47 12.94
C MET A 45 0.30 -4.01 12.88
N GLY A 46 0.75 -3.45 14.01
CA GLY A 46 1.30 -2.09 14.05
C GLY A 46 2.49 -1.91 13.11
N GLY A 47 3.37 -2.90 12.99
CA GLY A 47 4.45 -2.88 12.00
C GLY A 47 3.93 -2.83 10.56
N ALA A 48 2.90 -3.63 10.23
CA ALA A 48 2.29 -3.59 8.91
C ALA A 48 1.63 -2.24 8.60
N MET A 49 0.93 -1.65 9.57
CA MET A 49 0.33 -0.32 9.42
C MET A 49 1.41 0.75 9.17
N ILE A 50 2.49 0.76 9.97
CA ILE A 50 3.60 1.69 9.76
C ILE A 50 4.21 1.49 8.36
N ALA A 51 4.42 0.23 7.95
CA ALA A 51 4.99 -0.09 6.66
C ALA A 51 4.12 0.37 5.48
N THR A 52 2.80 0.24 5.57
CA THR A 52 1.85 0.68 4.52
C THR A 52 1.61 2.19 4.51
N LEU A 53 1.91 2.90 5.61
CA LEU A 53 1.89 4.35 5.65
C LEU A 53 3.20 4.95 5.15
N VAL A 54 4.32 4.50 5.72
CA VAL A 54 5.66 5.03 5.43
C VAL A 54 6.16 4.61 4.05
N GLY A 55 5.81 3.39 3.59
CA GLY A 55 6.22 2.86 2.29
C GLY A 55 5.87 3.79 1.11
N PRO A 56 4.58 4.13 0.91
CA PRO A 56 4.17 5.07 -0.13
C PRO A 56 4.80 6.46 0.03
N ILE A 57 4.93 6.98 1.25
CA ILE A 57 5.58 8.29 1.50
C ILE A 57 7.03 8.26 1.00
N VAL A 58 7.79 7.25 1.40
CA VAL A 58 9.19 7.08 0.99
C VAL A 58 9.29 6.88 -0.52
N TYR A 59 8.40 6.07 -1.11
CA TYR A 59 8.33 5.87 -2.56
C TYR A 59 8.14 7.21 -3.29
N PHE A 60 7.12 8.00 -2.92
CA PHE A 60 6.84 9.28 -3.58
C PHE A 60 7.98 10.28 -3.43
N LEU A 61 8.58 10.37 -2.24
CA LEU A 61 9.72 11.27 -2.01
C LEU A 61 10.92 10.89 -2.89
N VAL A 62 11.31 9.61 -2.89
CA VAL A 62 12.44 9.15 -3.69
C VAL A 62 12.15 9.30 -5.19
N TYR A 63 10.94 8.94 -5.63
CA TYR A 63 10.54 9.10 -7.01
C TYR A 63 10.61 10.56 -7.47
N ALA A 64 10.05 11.49 -6.68
CA ALA A 64 10.03 12.91 -7.01
C ALA A 64 11.45 13.51 -7.04
N VAL A 65 12.27 13.22 -6.01
CA VAL A 65 13.63 13.74 -5.91
C VAL A 65 14.50 13.21 -7.05
N VAL A 66 14.48 11.90 -7.31
CA VAL A 66 15.29 11.31 -8.39
C VAL A 66 14.83 11.81 -9.75
N SER A 67 13.52 11.87 -10.00
CA SER A 67 12.98 12.38 -11.27
C SER A 67 13.37 13.84 -11.48
N PHE A 68 13.32 14.67 -10.45
CA PHE A 68 13.73 16.07 -10.49
C PHE A 68 15.22 16.21 -10.81
N ILE A 69 16.09 15.47 -10.12
CA ILE A 69 17.54 15.53 -10.34
C ILE A 69 17.89 15.07 -11.76
N LEU A 70 17.37 13.90 -12.18
CA LEU A 70 17.64 13.35 -13.52
C LEU A 70 17.06 14.21 -14.64
N GLY A 71 15.91 14.85 -14.38
CA GLY A 71 15.36 15.91 -15.22
C GLY A 71 16.33 17.08 -15.35
N ALA A 72 16.80 17.64 -14.24
CA ALA A 72 17.68 18.80 -14.24
C ALA A 72 19.01 18.58 -15.00
N ILE A 73 19.54 17.35 -15.03
CA ILE A 73 20.78 17.01 -15.74
C ILE A 73 20.57 16.53 -17.19
N GLY A 74 19.35 16.64 -17.74
CA GLY A 74 19.05 16.35 -19.15
C GLY A 74 18.82 14.88 -19.50
N VAL A 75 18.70 13.98 -18.52
CA VAL A 75 18.50 12.53 -18.75
C VAL A 75 17.01 12.17 -18.75
N HIS A 76 16.20 12.86 -19.56
CA HIS A 76 14.74 12.78 -19.48
C HIS A 76 14.16 11.40 -19.84
N THR A 77 14.72 10.72 -20.84
CA THR A 77 14.17 9.45 -21.35
C THR A 77 14.27 8.31 -20.34
N LEU A 78 15.32 8.29 -19.52
CA LEU A 78 15.54 7.26 -18.50
C LEU A 78 15.18 7.71 -17.08
N ALA A 79 14.94 9.01 -16.86
CA ALA A 79 14.67 9.59 -15.54
C ALA A 79 13.54 8.86 -14.80
N LEU A 80 12.40 8.68 -15.48
CA LEU A 80 11.21 8.08 -14.86
C LEU A 80 11.43 6.61 -14.51
N ALA A 81 12.09 5.86 -15.39
CA ALA A 81 12.38 4.44 -15.16
C ALA A 81 13.36 4.24 -13.99
N VAL A 82 14.44 5.02 -13.95
CA VAL A 82 15.43 4.95 -12.86
C VAL A 82 14.80 5.42 -11.54
N ALA A 83 14.03 6.51 -11.54
CA ALA A 83 13.32 6.98 -10.37
C ALA A 83 12.33 5.95 -9.84
N PHE A 84 11.59 5.28 -10.73
CA PHE A 84 10.69 4.19 -10.35
C PHE A 84 11.43 3.04 -9.66
N LEU A 85 12.54 2.57 -10.24
CA LEU A 85 13.33 1.46 -9.68
C LEU A 85 13.92 1.82 -8.31
N LEU A 86 14.48 3.02 -8.17
CA LEU A 86 15.05 3.49 -6.89
C LEU A 86 13.96 3.73 -5.85
N ALA A 87 12.80 4.28 -6.23
CA ALA A 87 11.66 4.46 -5.34
C ALA A 87 11.09 3.12 -4.86
N PHE A 88 10.98 2.14 -5.77
CA PHE A 88 10.58 0.79 -5.42
C PHE A 88 11.58 0.15 -4.45
N LEU A 89 12.88 0.25 -4.72
CA LEU A 89 13.91 -0.26 -3.82
C LEU A 89 13.87 0.43 -2.45
N ALA A 90 13.60 1.74 -2.41
CA ALA A 90 13.43 2.49 -1.17
C ALA A 90 12.21 2.01 -0.37
N TRP A 91 11.08 1.72 -1.04
CA TRP A 91 9.93 1.08 -0.39
C TRP A 91 10.32 -0.29 0.19
N ILE A 92 11.01 -1.15 -0.57
CA ILE A 92 11.54 -2.42 -0.01
C ILE A 92 12.45 -2.17 1.20
N GLY A 93 13.24 -1.09 1.18
CA GLY A 93 14.01 -0.62 2.33
C GLY A 93 13.17 -0.31 3.57
N VAL A 94 11.97 0.23 3.42
CA VAL A 94 11.01 0.44 4.53
C VAL A 94 10.62 -0.90 5.14
N TYR A 95 10.27 -1.91 4.33
CA TYR A 95 9.94 -3.24 4.85
C TYR A 95 11.13 -3.88 5.56
N LYS A 96 12.34 -3.72 5.00
CA LYS A 96 13.58 -4.18 5.64
C LYS A 96 13.74 -3.57 7.04
N ALA A 97 13.56 -2.26 7.18
CA ALA A 97 13.72 -1.53 8.44
C ALA A 97 12.62 -1.88 9.45
N VAL A 98 11.35 -1.78 9.05
CA VAL A 98 10.18 -2.00 9.93
C VAL A 98 10.12 -3.44 10.42
N PHE A 99 10.40 -4.40 9.54
CA PHE A 99 10.32 -5.81 9.88
C PHE A 99 11.67 -6.40 10.32
N ASN A 100 12.74 -5.61 10.40
CA ASN A 100 14.08 -6.09 10.78
C ASN A 100 14.42 -7.44 10.10
N THR A 101 14.44 -7.41 8.77
CA THR A 101 14.71 -8.57 7.90
C THR A 101 15.82 -8.23 6.89
N GLY A 102 16.27 -9.22 6.13
CA GLY A 102 17.20 -9.00 5.00
C GLY A 102 16.48 -8.45 3.76
N TRP A 103 17.24 -8.02 2.75
CA TRP A 103 16.68 -7.55 1.48
C TRP A 103 15.78 -8.58 0.78
N LEU A 104 16.22 -9.85 0.75
CA LEU A 104 15.43 -10.94 0.18
C LEU A 104 14.12 -11.15 0.97
N GLY A 105 14.17 -11.04 2.30
CA GLY A 105 12.99 -11.13 3.15
C GLY A 105 12.03 -9.97 2.90
N ALA A 106 12.52 -8.73 2.81
CA ALA A 106 11.70 -7.56 2.52
C ALA A 106 11.04 -7.64 1.13
N PHE A 107 11.77 -8.10 0.13
CA PHE A 107 11.23 -8.36 -1.20
C PHE A 107 10.19 -9.49 -1.19
N GLY A 108 10.47 -10.57 -0.45
CA GLY A 108 9.51 -11.64 -0.21
C GLY A 108 8.22 -11.16 0.45
N ILE A 109 8.30 -10.23 1.40
CA ILE A 109 7.11 -9.60 2.01
C ILE A 109 6.30 -8.85 0.95
N ALA A 110 6.94 -8.09 0.05
CA ALA A 110 6.24 -7.35 -1.00
C ALA A 110 5.51 -8.29 -1.97
N ILE A 111 6.18 -9.35 -2.42
CA ILE A 111 5.57 -10.36 -3.32
C ILE A 111 4.43 -11.08 -2.61
N LEU A 112 4.67 -11.60 -1.40
CA LEU A 112 3.64 -12.32 -0.65
C LEU A 112 2.47 -11.42 -0.31
N ALA A 113 2.69 -10.13 -0.03
CA ALA A 113 1.60 -9.18 0.22
C ALA A 113 0.73 -9.00 -1.02
N ALA A 114 1.33 -8.93 -2.22
CA ALA A 114 0.56 -8.90 -3.46
C ALA A 114 -0.27 -10.18 -3.66
N VAL A 115 0.30 -11.36 -3.37
CA VAL A 115 -0.42 -12.64 -3.45
C VAL A 115 -1.57 -12.68 -2.43
N VAL A 116 -1.32 -12.34 -1.17
CA VAL A 116 -2.36 -12.29 -0.13
C VAL A 116 -3.46 -11.28 -0.49
N TYR A 117 -3.09 -10.12 -1.05
CA TYR A 117 -4.05 -9.15 -1.54
C TYR A 117 -4.97 -9.74 -2.60
N LEU A 118 -4.43 -10.47 -3.60
CA LEU A 118 -5.24 -11.12 -4.63
C LEU A 118 -6.20 -12.15 -4.04
N ILE A 119 -5.73 -12.94 -3.07
CA ILE A 119 -6.56 -13.92 -2.37
C ILE A 119 -7.69 -13.23 -1.60
N LEU A 120 -7.38 -12.19 -0.81
CA LEU A 120 -8.37 -11.43 -0.06
C LEU A 120 -9.39 -10.77 -1.00
N ASN A 121 -8.94 -10.20 -2.12
CA ASN A 121 -9.83 -9.62 -3.12
C ASN A 121 -10.77 -10.65 -3.75
N ALA A 122 -10.26 -11.83 -4.09
CA ALA A 122 -11.08 -12.92 -4.62
C ALA A 122 -12.15 -13.36 -3.60
N ILE A 123 -11.77 -13.55 -2.34
CA ILE A 123 -12.70 -13.93 -1.26
C ILE A 123 -13.80 -12.87 -1.09
N PHE A 124 -13.41 -11.59 -1.00
CA PHE A 124 -14.37 -10.50 -0.81
C PHE A 124 -15.33 -10.37 -2.00
N PHE A 125 -14.81 -10.48 -3.21
CA PHE A 125 -15.63 -10.38 -4.42
C PHE A 125 -16.62 -11.54 -4.53
N THR A 126 -16.18 -12.77 -4.25
CA THR A 126 -17.06 -13.95 -4.31
C THR A 126 -18.14 -13.93 -3.24
N LEU A 127 -17.81 -13.56 -2.00
CA LEU A 127 -18.75 -13.64 -0.87
C LEU A 127 -19.66 -12.42 -0.76
N PHE A 128 -19.12 -11.22 -0.98
CA PHE A 128 -19.84 -9.97 -0.70
C PHE A 128 -20.15 -9.16 -1.97
N ARG A 129 -19.67 -9.60 -3.15
CA ARG A 129 -19.76 -8.82 -4.39
C ARG A 129 -19.13 -7.43 -4.28
N VAL A 130 -18.13 -7.29 -3.40
CA VAL A 130 -17.37 -6.05 -3.15
C VAL A 130 -15.89 -6.35 -3.32
N SER A 131 -15.14 -5.44 -3.94
CA SER A 131 -13.68 -5.57 -4.07
C SER A 131 -12.98 -5.24 -2.76
N PHE A 132 -11.88 -5.93 -2.49
CA PHE A 132 -11.03 -5.55 -1.36
C PHE A 132 -10.48 -4.13 -1.59
N PRO A 133 -10.45 -3.28 -0.55
CA PRO A 133 -9.98 -1.91 -0.71
C PRO A 133 -8.57 -1.85 -1.30
N GLY A 134 -8.37 -1.00 -2.32
CA GLY A 134 -7.09 -0.84 -3.01
C GLY A 134 -7.03 -1.43 -4.43
N GLY A 135 -8.05 -2.16 -4.89
CA GLY A 135 -8.04 -2.84 -6.19
C GLY A 135 -8.00 -1.99 -7.45
N ARG A 136 -8.18 -0.67 -7.33
CA ARG A 136 -8.07 0.27 -8.44
C ARG A 136 -6.62 0.67 -8.77
N PHE A 137 -5.63 0.22 -8.01
CA PHE A 137 -4.20 0.54 -8.23
C PHE A 137 -3.42 -0.47 -9.09
N LEU A 138 -4.03 -1.61 -9.46
CA LEU A 138 -3.41 -2.51 -10.43
C LEU A 138 -3.76 -2.05 -11.86
N PRO A 139 -2.78 -1.96 -12.78
CA PRO A 139 -2.99 -1.61 -14.18
C PRO A 139 -3.63 -2.76 -14.98
N ILE A 140 -4.55 -3.54 -14.40
CA ILE A 140 -5.28 -4.59 -15.12
C ILE A 140 -6.27 -3.99 -16.13
N HIS A 141 -6.59 -2.71 -16.02
CA HIS A 141 -7.36 -1.99 -17.04
C HIS A 141 -6.59 -1.74 -18.35
N PHE A 142 -5.27 -1.95 -18.39
CA PHE A 142 -4.50 -1.91 -19.65
C PHE A 142 -4.63 -3.20 -20.48
N PHE A 143 -5.15 -4.30 -19.91
CA PHE A 143 -5.31 -5.59 -20.59
C PHE A 143 -6.74 -5.90 -21.04
N GLY A 144 -7.62 -4.89 -21.15
CA GLY A 144 -8.90 -5.03 -21.84
C GLY A 144 -9.89 -6.04 -21.24
N VAL A 145 -9.68 -6.48 -19.99
CA VAL A 145 -10.72 -7.24 -19.27
C VAL A 145 -11.52 -6.24 -18.45
N GLY A 146 -12.55 -5.70 -19.10
CA GLY A 146 -13.60 -4.95 -18.43
C GLY A 146 -14.24 -5.83 -17.37
N VAL A 147 -14.24 -5.37 -16.12
CA VAL A 147 -15.08 -5.94 -15.07
C VAL A 147 -16.50 -5.43 -15.34
N ILE A 148 -17.28 -6.29 -15.99
CA ILE A 148 -18.74 -6.34 -15.83
C ILE A 148 -19.02 -7.17 -14.58
#